data_AF-A0A841EKU1-F1
#
_entry.id   AF-A0A841EKU1-F1
#
_cell.length_a   1.000
_cell.length_b   1.000
_cell.length_c   1.000
_cell.angle_alpha   90.00
_cell.angle_beta   90.00
_cell.angle_gamma   90.00
#
_symmetry.space_group_name_H-M   'P 1'
#
loop_
_entity.id
_entity.type
_entity.pdbx_description
1 polymer ?
#
loop_
_entity_poly.entity_id
_entity_poly.type
_entity_poly.pdbx_seq_one_letter_code
_entity_poly.pdbx_strand_id
1 'polypeptide(L)'
;MQKSLNKVSVHVILLAFFFLLVREVRSQSLKTDLTYLIQKDSSAKLLVQTQKPKTFNPILLFLNGSLKVYQKVISPQFSANCLYELSCSRFSQSAIQEYGIVKGLALTADRLARCNRISGTTINPFRVNEQGKVIDSPKMYKIE
;
A
#
# COMPACT_ATOMS: atom_id res chain seq x y z
N MET A 1 37.62 -27.56 -14.00
CA MET A 1 37.75 -26.23 -13.35
C MET A 1 36.70 -25.19 -13.81
N GLN A 2 35.62 -25.55 -14.54
CA GLN A 2 34.63 -24.58 -15.06
C GLN A 2 33.51 -24.17 -14.08
N LYS A 3 33.32 -24.88 -12.96
CA LYS A 3 32.13 -24.72 -12.09
C LYS A 3 32.17 -23.50 -11.17
N SER A 4 33.35 -22.95 -10.84
CA SER A 4 33.45 -21.75 -9.99
C SER A 4 33.29 -20.45 -10.80
N LEU A 5 33.66 -20.45 -12.08
CA LEU A 5 33.57 -19.28 -12.96
C LEU A 5 32.11 -18.81 -13.15
N ASN A 6 31.18 -19.76 -13.30
CA ASN A 6 29.75 -19.45 -13.47
C ASN A 6 29.10 -18.93 -12.17
N LYS A 7 29.59 -19.36 -11.00
CA LYS A 7 29.02 -18.94 -9.71
C LYS A 7 29.38 -17.49 -9.38
N VAL A 8 30.61 -17.07 -9.70
CA VAL A 8 31.06 -15.67 -9.56
C VAL A 8 30.33 -14.78 -10.56
N SER A 9 30.16 -15.22 -11.81
CA SER A 9 29.44 -14.43 -12.82
C SER A 9 27.97 -14.22 -12.46
N VAL A 10 27.28 -15.24 -11.90
CA VAL A 10 25.90 -15.12 -11.44
C VAL A 10 25.76 -14.15 -10.26
N HIS A 11 26.68 -14.18 -9.30
CA HIS A 11 26.66 -13.23 -8.17
C HIS A 11 26.94 -11.79 -8.63
N VAL A 12 27.84 -11.58 -9.59
CA VAL A 12 28.12 -10.25 -10.15
C VAL A 12 26.90 -9.73 -10.93
N ILE A 13 26.21 -10.57 -11.69
CA ILE A 13 24.99 -10.21 -12.42
C ILE A 13 23.85 -9.89 -11.43
N LEU A 14 23.68 -10.69 -10.37
CA LEU A 14 22.67 -10.44 -9.32
C LEU A 14 22.95 -9.15 -8.55
N LEU A 15 24.21 -8.88 -8.21
CA LEU A 15 24.61 -7.64 -7.54
C LEU A 15 24.46 -6.43 -8.46
N ALA A 16 24.79 -6.54 -9.74
CA ALA A 16 24.59 -5.48 -10.73
C ALA A 16 23.09 -5.21 -10.96
N PHE A 17 22.26 -6.25 -11.06
CA PHE A 17 20.81 -6.12 -11.20
C PHE A 17 20.18 -5.50 -9.94
N PHE A 18 20.62 -5.92 -8.74
CA PHE A 18 20.21 -5.30 -7.48
C PHE A 18 20.62 -3.82 -7.40
N PHE A 19 21.84 -3.47 -7.85
CA PHE A 19 22.31 -2.09 -7.88
C PHE A 19 21.55 -1.23 -8.90
N LEU A 20 21.16 -1.81 -10.05
CA LEU A 20 20.30 -1.15 -11.05
C LEU A 20 18.89 -0.93 -10.52
N LEU A 21 18.30 -1.91 -9.83
CA LEU A 21 16.99 -1.74 -9.17
C LEU A 21 17.02 -0.67 -8.07
N VAL A 22 18.12 -0.54 -7.33
CA VAL A 22 18.28 0.50 -6.30
C VAL A 22 18.39 1.91 -6.92
N ARG A 23 18.93 2.05 -8.15
CA ARG A 23 18.99 3.37 -8.83
C ARG A 23 17.62 3.90 -9.27
N GLU A 24 16.67 3.01 -9.56
CA GLU A 24 15.30 3.38 -9.97
C GLU A 24 14.48 3.95 -8.79
N VAL A 25 14.83 3.61 -7.54
CA VAL A 25 14.14 4.10 -6.33
C VAL A 25 14.65 5.49 -5.90
N ARG A 26 15.13 6.31 -6.83
CA ARG A 26 15.43 7.72 -6.54
C ARG A 26 14.19 8.58 -6.73
N SER A 27 13.30 8.48 -5.75
CA SER A 27 12.41 9.54 -5.23
C SER A 27 12.28 10.78 -6.13
N GLN A 28 11.34 10.70 -7.06
CA GLN A 28 10.83 11.82 -7.83
C GLN A 28 9.56 12.31 -7.15
N SER A 29 9.66 13.13 -6.10
CA SER A 29 8.43 13.73 -5.53
C SER A 29 8.58 15.09 -4.83
N LEU A 30 9.69 15.43 -4.18
CA LEU A 30 9.68 16.61 -3.29
C LEU A 30 9.68 17.96 -4.04
N LYS A 31 10.36 18.06 -5.19
CA LYS A 31 10.40 19.31 -5.99
C LYS A 31 9.14 19.56 -6.81
N THR A 32 8.41 18.49 -7.17
CA THR A 32 7.14 18.57 -7.91
C THR A 32 5.98 18.94 -7.00
N ASP A 33 6.01 18.51 -5.73
CA ASP A 33 4.97 18.83 -4.76
C ASP A 33 5.01 20.32 -4.35
N LEU A 34 6.20 20.93 -4.25
CA LEU A 34 6.34 22.33 -3.87
C LEU A 34 5.82 23.29 -4.95
N THR A 35 6.07 23.01 -6.23
CA THR A 35 5.50 23.78 -7.36
C THR A 35 4.00 23.62 -7.48
N TYR A 36 3.46 22.46 -7.11
CA TYR A 36 2.01 22.22 -7.13
C TYR A 36 1.27 22.99 -6.02
N LEU A 37 1.91 23.18 -4.85
CA LEU A 37 1.34 23.96 -3.75
C LEU A 37 1.40 25.48 -3.99
N ILE A 38 2.44 25.99 -4.67
CA ILE A 38 2.53 27.42 -5.06
C ILE A 38 1.43 27.80 -6.06
N GLN A 39 1.03 26.90 -6.97
CA GLN A 39 -0.08 27.15 -7.92
C GLN A 39 -1.44 27.25 -7.20
N LYS A 40 -1.61 26.57 -6.06
CA LYS A 40 -2.92 26.36 -5.42
C LYS A 40 -3.49 27.62 -4.76
N ASP A 41 -2.65 28.58 -4.37
CA ASP A 41 -3.08 29.77 -3.63
C ASP A 41 -3.69 30.89 -4.51
N SER A 42 -3.55 30.83 -5.84
CA SER A 42 -3.96 31.92 -6.73
C SER A 42 -5.39 31.81 -7.31
N SER A 43 -6.19 30.80 -6.95
CA SER A 43 -7.53 30.55 -7.53
C SER A 43 -8.64 30.45 -6.49
N ALA A 44 -8.64 31.36 -5.50
CA ALA A 44 -9.85 31.84 -4.85
C ALA A 44 -10.73 32.66 -5.84
N LYS A 45 -10.96 32.11 -7.04
CA LYS A 45 -11.63 32.75 -8.17
C LYS A 45 -12.69 31.80 -8.73
N LEU A 46 -13.95 32.04 -8.35
CA LEU A 46 -15.17 31.70 -9.07
C LEU A 46 -15.43 30.19 -9.32
N LEU A 47 -16.22 29.48 -8.50
CA LEU A 47 -17.69 29.43 -8.60
C LEU A 47 -18.30 29.33 -10.02
N VAL A 48 -17.62 28.73 -11.00
CA VAL A 48 -18.31 28.25 -12.21
C VAL A 48 -17.86 26.83 -12.54
N GLN A 49 -18.62 25.93 -11.94
CA GLN A 49 -18.91 24.59 -12.42
C GLN A 49 -19.24 24.62 -13.92
N THR A 50 -18.27 24.34 -14.80
CA THR A 50 -18.60 23.91 -16.17
C THR A 50 -18.58 22.39 -16.21
N GLN A 51 -19.68 21.80 -15.77
CA GLN A 51 -20.00 20.41 -16.09
C GLN A 51 -20.06 20.29 -17.61
N LYS A 52 -19.01 19.73 -18.22
CA LYS A 52 -18.97 19.38 -19.64
C LYS A 52 -20.14 18.41 -19.92
N PRO A 53 -21.06 18.71 -20.85
CA PRO A 53 -22.18 17.83 -21.14
C PRO A 53 -21.64 16.45 -21.56
N LYS A 54 -22.10 15.39 -20.88
CA LYS A 54 -21.76 14.02 -21.27
C LYS A 54 -22.37 13.77 -22.65
N THR A 55 -21.54 13.78 -23.69
CA THR A 55 -21.92 13.19 -24.97
C THR A 55 -22.21 11.71 -24.73
N PHE A 56 -23.31 11.21 -25.28
CA PHE A 56 -23.81 9.86 -25.02
C PHE A 56 -22.97 8.83 -25.79
N ASN A 57 -21.76 8.57 -25.30
CA ASN A 57 -20.86 7.57 -25.83
C ASN A 57 -21.14 6.23 -25.15
N PRO A 58 -21.61 5.19 -25.87
CA PRO A 58 -21.93 3.89 -25.28
C PRO A 58 -20.70 3.24 -24.62
N ILE A 59 -19.51 3.47 -25.19
CA ILE A 59 -18.22 3.02 -24.63
C ILE A 59 -17.92 3.72 -23.30
N LEU A 60 -18.11 5.05 -23.23
CA LEU A 60 -17.89 5.82 -22.00
C LEU A 60 -18.90 5.43 -20.91
N LEU A 61 -20.12 5.07 -21.30
CA LEU A 61 -21.16 4.57 -20.40
C LEU A 61 -20.79 3.20 -19.82
N PHE A 62 -20.27 2.30 -20.65
CA PHE A 62 -19.76 1.00 -20.21
C PHE A 62 -18.54 1.13 -19.28
N LEU A 63 -17.55 1.95 -19.63
CA LEU A 63 -16.37 2.20 -18.81
C LEU A 63 -16.73 2.86 -17.47
N ASN A 64 -17.62 3.86 -17.47
CA ASN A 64 -18.08 4.45 -16.21
C ASN A 64 -18.94 3.48 -15.39
N GLY A 65 -19.72 2.61 -16.04
CA GLY A 65 -20.49 1.57 -15.38
C GLY A 65 -19.59 0.57 -14.65
N SER A 66 -18.60 0.00 -15.34
CA SER A 66 -17.62 -0.91 -14.75
C SER A 66 -16.83 -0.25 -13.60
N LEU A 67 -16.44 1.01 -13.75
CA LEU A 67 -15.78 1.77 -12.69
C LEU A 67 -16.68 1.97 -11.46
N LYS A 68 -17.97 2.27 -11.65
CA LYS A 68 -18.93 2.37 -10.54
C LYS A 68 -19.13 1.04 -9.83
N VAL A 69 -19.11 -0.08 -10.56
CA VAL A 69 -19.16 -1.43 -9.97
C VAL A 69 -17.92 -1.67 -9.11
N TYR A 70 -16.72 -1.35 -9.61
CA TYR A 70 -15.49 -1.42 -8.83
C TYR A 70 -15.57 -0.58 -7.55
N GLN A 71 -16.03 0.67 -7.66
CA GLN A 71 -16.18 1.58 -6.52
C GLN A 71 -17.21 1.10 -5.49
N LYS A 72 -18.27 0.40 -5.92
CA LYS A 72 -19.33 -0.07 -5.01
C LYS A 72 -19.02 -1.43 -4.39
N VAL A 73 -18.28 -2.30 -5.09
CA VAL A 73 -18.06 -3.68 -4.66
C VAL A 73 -16.69 -3.86 -4.01
N ILE A 74 -15.62 -3.33 -4.63
CA ILE A 74 -14.24 -3.59 -4.20
C ILE A 74 -13.74 -2.49 -3.27
N SER A 75 -13.99 -1.21 -3.61
CA SER A 75 -13.55 -0.08 -2.78
C SER A 75 -13.96 -0.17 -1.30
N PRO A 76 -15.21 -0.50 -0.93
CA PRO A 76 -15.60 -0.50 0.49
C PRO A 76 -14.96 -1.63 1.30
N GLN A 77 -14.36 -2.63 0.66
CA GLN A 77 -13.67 -3.71 1.39
C GLN A 77 -12.37 -3.20 2.03
N PHE A 78 -11.68 -2.27 1.38
CA PHE A 78 -10.54 -1.58 1.94
C PHE A 78 -11.03 -0.48 2.90
N SER A 79 -10.92 -0.75 4.19
CA SER A 79 -11.25 0.24 5.22
C SER A 79 -10.31 1.45 5.07
N ALA A 80 -10.86 2.67 5.11
CA ALA A 80 -10.07 3.90 5.19
C ALA A 80 -9.20 3.95 6.46
N ASN A 81 -9.57 3.18 7.48
CA ASN A 81 -8.86 3.08 8.76
C ASN A 81 -8.34 1.66 9.00
N CYS A 82 -7.12 1.54 9.50
CA CYS A 82 -6.55 0.27 9.89
C CYS A 82 -7.31 -0.34 11.07
N LEU A 83 -7.64 -1.64 10.95
CA LEU A 83 -8.40 -2.40 11.94
C LEU A 83 -7.64 -2.64 13.26
N TYR A 84 -6.31 -2.63 13.18
CA TYR A 84 -5.44 -2.98 14.29
C TYR A 84 -4.94 -1.74 15.05
N GLU A 85 -4.58 -1.93 16.32
CA GLU A 85 -4.02 -0.90 17.19
C GLU A 85 -2.79 -0.25 16.58
N LEU A 86 -1.80 -1.07 16.20
CA LEU A 86 -0.71 -0.66 15.31
C LEU A 86 -1.18 -0.68 13.85
N SER A 87 -0.98 0.44 13.16
CA SER A 87 -1.21 0.50 11.72
C SER A 87 -0.34 -0.53 10.99
N CYS A 88 -0.82 -1.09 9.88
CA CYS A 88 -0.05 -2.07 9.09
C CYS A 88 1.33 -1.55 8.68
N SER A 89 1.48 -0.23 8.46
CA SER A 89 2.77 0.40 8.19
C SER A 89 3.73 0.38 9.39
N ARG A 90 3.23 0.66 10.59
CA ARG A 90 4.02 0.61 11.83
C ARG A 90 4.36 -0.83 12.21
N PHE A 91 3.40 -1.75 12.07
CA PHE A 91 3.64 -3.18 12.24
C PHE A 91 4.71 -3.67 11.27
N SER A 92 4.65 -3.29 10.00
CA SER A 92 5.67 -3.66 8.99
C SER A 92 7.06 -3.21 9.40
N GLN A 93 7.20 -1.95 9.83
CA GLN A 93 8.48 -1.43 10.31
C GLN A 93 9.01 -2.25 11.49
N SER A 94 8.18 -2.51 12.50
CA SER A 94 8.58 -3.29 13.68
C SER A 94 8.86 -4.76 13.35
N ALA A 95 8.06 -5.39 12.48
CA ALA A 95 8.23 -6.79 12.08
C ALA A 95 9.52 -6.99 11.27
N ILE A 96 9.87 -6.04 10.39
CA ILE A 96 11.15 -6.07 9.65
C ILE A 96 12.33 -5.88 10.60
N GLN A 97 12.21 -5.01 11.59
CA GLN A 97 13.27 -4.79 12.59
C GLN A 97 13.50 -6.03 13.47
N GLU A 98 12.44 -6.76 13.84
CA GLU A 98 12.53 -7.90 14.76
C GLU A 98 12.85 -9.23 14.05
N TYR A 99 12.31 -9.44 12.84
CA TYR A 99 12.42 -10.72 12.11
C TYR A 99 13.24 -10.65 10.81
N GLY A 100 13.74 -9.47 10.44
CA GLY A 100 14.39 -9.23 9.16
C GLY A 100 13.40 -9.08 8.00
N ILE A 101 13.93 -8.75 6.82
CA ILE A 101 13.12 -8.36 5.65
C ILE A 101 12.20 -9.50 5.17
N VAL A 102 12.72 -10.72 5.05
CA VAL A 102 11.97 -11.85 4.45
C VAL A 102 10.76 -12.23 5.33
N LYS A 103 11.00 -12.52 6.62
CA LYS A 103 9.94 -12.91 7.55
C LYS A 103 9.04 -11.72 7.91
N GLY A 104 9.59 -10.52 8.08
CA GLY A 104 8.82 -9.31 8.32
C GLY A 104 7.84 -8.98 7.19
N LEU A 105 8.26 -9.12 5.92
CA LEU A 105 7.38 -8.94 4.76
C LEU A 105 6.30 -10.02 4.68
N ALA A 106 6.63 -11.29 4.94
CA ALA A 106 5.65 -12.37 4.95
C ALA A 106 4.53 -12.11 5.99
N LEU A 107 4.90 -11.75 7.22
CA LEU A 107 3.95 -11.40 8.29
C LEU A 107 3.11 -10.16 7.94
N THR A 108 3.74 -9.16 7.32
CA THR A 108 3.05 -7.93 6.91
C THR A 108 2.04 -8.19 5.81
N ALA A 109 2.40 -8.96 4.79
CA ALA A 109 1.53 -9.29 3.67
C ALA A 109 0.29 -10.06 4.14
N ASP A 110 0.51 -11.05 5.00
CA ASP A 110 -0.53 -11.85 5.65
C ASP A 110 -1.49 -10.95 6.48
N ARG A 111 -0.96 -10.01 7.27
CA ARG A 111 -1.78 -9.04 8.02
C ARG A 111 -2.53 -8.07 7.11
N LEU A 112 -1.93 -7.64 6.00
CA LEU A 112 -2.56 -6.71 5.04
C LEU A 112 -3.74 -7.37 4.31
N ALA A 113 -3.61 -8.65 3.95
CA ALA A 113 -4.71 -9.43 3.35
C ALA A 113 -5.93 -9.51 4.30
N ARG A 114 -5.69 -9.64 5.60
CA ARG A 114 -6.75 -9.61 6.63
C ARG A 114 -7.26 -8.20 6.93
N CYS A 115 -6.51 -7.15 6.63
CA CYS A 115 -6.87 -5.77 6.98
C CYS A 115 -7.97 -5.22 6.04
N ASN A 116 -9.20 -5.67 6.25
CA ASN A 116 -10.38 -5.26 5.50
C ASN A 116 -11.59 -5.13 6.44
N ARG A 117 -12.67 -4.49 5.97
CA ARG A 117 -13.90 -4.25 6.77
C ARG A 117 -14.57 -5.55 7.23
N ILE A 118 -14.50 -6.61 6.43
CA ILE A 118 -15.18 -7.88 6.69
C ILE A 118 -14.51 -8.65 7.83
N SER A 119 -13.17 -8.71 7.81
CA SER A 119 -12.39 -9.31 8.88
C SER A 119 -12.61 -8.63 10.24
N GLY A 120 -12.99 -7.35 10.23
CA GLY A 120 -13.34 -6.60 11.43
C GLY A 120 -14.61 -7.09 12.12
N THR A 121 -15.55 -7.67 11.38
CA THR A 121 -16.79 -8.19 11.97
C THR A 121 -16.59 -9.53 12.65
N THR A 122 -15.59 -10.30 12.24
CA THR A 122 -15.33 -11.67 12.72
C THR A 122 -14.34 -11.73 13.89
N ILE A 123 -13.92 -10.58 14.42
CA ILE A 123 -12.91 -10.54 15.49
C ILE A 123 -13.55 -10.91 16.82
N ASN A 124 -12.84 -11.70 17.61
CA ASN A 124 -13.24 -11.98 18.97
C ASN A 124 -13.12 -10.70 19.86
N PRO A 125 -14.14 -10.37 20.67
CA PRO A 125 -14.16 -9.13 21.45
C PRO A 125 -13.02 -9.02 22.49
N PHE A 126 -12.45 -10.14 22.97
CA PHE A 126 -11.32 -10.13 23.91
C PHE A 126 -9.99 -9.68 23.28
N ARG A 127 -9.92 -9.58 21.95
CA ARG A 127 -8.72 -9.09 21.23
C ARG A 127 -8.83 -7.63 20.82
N VAL A 128 -9.80 -6.90 21.36
CA VAL A 128 -10.07 -5.51 21.03
C VAL A 128 -9.73 -4.63 22.22
N ASN A 129 -9.01 -3.54 21.99
CA ASN A 129 -8.69 -2.55 23.03
C ASN A 129 -9.89 -1.62 23.32
N GLU A 130 -9.77 -0.75 24.32
CA GLU A 130 -10.82 0.23 24.68
C GLU A 130 -11.21 1.17 23.52
N GLN A 131 -10.32 1.33 22.53
CA GLN A 131 -10.50 2.18 21.35
C GLN A 131 -11.18 1.43 20.19
N GLY A 132 -11.60 0.18 20.39
CA GLY A 132 -12.24 -0.63 19.36
C GLY A 132 -11.27 -1.18 18.30
N LYS A 133 -9.97 -1.23 18.59
CA LYS A 133 -8.93 -1.73 17.67
C LYS A 133 -8.36 -3.07 18.10
N VAL A 134 -7.99 -3.89 17.11
CA VAL A 134 -7.44 -5.23 17.36
C VAL A 134 -6.00 -5.17 17.86
N ILE A 135 -5.74 -5.85 18.96
CA ILE A 135 -4.41 -6.00 19.55
C ILE A 135 -3.65 -7.05 18.74
N ASP A 136 -2.63 -6.63 18.01
CA ASP A 136 -1.74 -7.51 17.23
C ASP A 136 -0.35 -6.87 17.12
N SER A 137 0.64 -7.47 17.80
CA SER A 137 2.02 -6.98 17.91
C SER A 137 3.00 -8.02 17.35
N PRO A 138 4.10 -7.60 16.68
CA PRO A 138 5.07 -8.53 16.08
C PRO A 138 5.61 -9.57 17.05
N LYS A 139 5.73 -9.22 18.34
CA LYS A 139 6.21 -10.12 19.41
C LYS A 139 5.38 -11.40 19.55
N MET A 140 4.11 -11.38 19.16
CA MET A 140 3.24 -12.57 19.22
C MET A 140 3.61 -13.67 18.20
N TYR A 141 4.43 -13.35 17.20
CA TYR A 141 4.87 -14.30 16.16
C TYR A 141 6.27 -14.89 16.44
N LYS A 142 6.77 -14.67 17.66
CA LYS A 142 8.04 -15.24 18.11
C LYS A 142 7.77 -16.69 18.50
N ILE A 143 8.43 -17.60 17.79
CA ILE A 143 8.42 -19.02 18.11
C ILE A 143 9.64 -19.21 19.01
N GLU A 144 9.41 -19.46 20.30
CA GLU A 144 10.46 -19.83 21.27
C GLU A 144 10.91 -21.28 21.08
#